data_AF-A0A194W6Y8-F1
#
_entry.id   AF-A0A194W6Y8-F1
#
_cell.length_a   1.000
_cell.length_b   1.000
_cell.length_c   1.000
_cell.angle_alpha   90.00
_cell.angle_beta   90.00
_cell.angle_gamma   90.00
#
_symmetry.space_group_name_H-M   'P 1'
#
loop_
_entity.id
_entity.type
_entity.pdbx_description
1 polymer ?
#
loop_
_entity_poly.entity_id
_entity_poly.type
_entity_poly.pdbx_seq_one_letter_code
_entity_poly.pdbx_strand_id
1 'polypeptide(L)'
;MVVFKTFVDYKVFDNITEEDDISLSELAGKVGGEQELLERFSAFLVAANILASPTPGHIAHTDKSRPYRSGEVPGGFIVHVFVMLFRPVAQLLAFFKQHSQASPSNASVTPMGLAMGHPDKDAQGGLDEARPIIVSIGGSSGRALLDIIIFDDFVPAERYAIFELPHAIEDTKKNLGEGLSSAQLVDGSMFEDFPHPVRGPLVYHFRRVLNEFPDEDVLRALRRDREAAAFDTRLLIIEELLAADIVKFSVAQDITLFCVGSKQRNAAMHSKVAGRAGFRLNSEYDDKGMDEQLGWGGTMARNLVVTGLTQEAVLRAGTLPPGPKLEPLNSRMPPPNTEGPKIPMEDPNGTKKTVLPTCAADIRAHTRNSLRLVLDCIMTTDTMRLCYAAMGRAGGRYVALEPYSEAVAATRAVVRPDWILDPERTWDGLHLTA
;
A
#
# COMPACT_ATOMS: atom_id res chain seq x y z
N MET A 1 -19.87 -19.80 -18.44
CA MET A 1 -18.72 -18.91 -18.76
C MET A 1 -18.19 -18.17 -17.54
N VAL A 2 -19.01 -17.52 -16.71
CA VAL A 2 -18.52 -16.87 -15.46
C VAL A 2 -17.75 -17.84 -14.56
N VAL A 3 -18.32 -19.01 -14.23
CA VAL A 3 -17.65 -20.06 -13.43
C VAL A 3 -16.29 -20.44 -14.00
N PHE A 4 -16.22 -20.56 -15.33
CA PHE A 4 -15.00 -20.92 -16.05
C PHE A 4 -13.93 -19.82 -15.92
N LYS A 5 -14.32 -18.56 -16.14
CA LYS A 5 -13.44 -17.39 -15.98
C LYS A 5 -12.95 -17.27 -14.53
N THR A 6 -13.81 -17.54 -13.55
CA THR A 6 -13.41 -17.56 -12.13
C THR A 6 -12.30 -18.59 -11.89
N PHE A 7 -12.39 -19.79 -12.46
CA PHE A 7 -11.34 -20.80 -12.31
C PHE A 7 -10.01 -20.36 -12.94
N VAL A 8 -10.04 -19.64 -14.06
CA VAL A 8 -8.85 -19.04 -14.69
C VAL A 8 -8.28 -17.90 -13.82
N ASP A 9 -9.11 -16.94 -13.43
CA ASP A 9 -8.67 -15.74 -12.69
C ASP A 9 -8.04 -16.08 -11.33
N TYR A 10 -8.59 -17.07 -10.63
CA TYR A 10 -8.13 -17.52 -9.33
C TYR A 10 -7.10 -18.66 -9.41
N LYS A 11 -6.60 -18.94 -10.63
CA LYS A 11 -5.60 -19.98 -10.89
C LYS A 11 -5.98 -21.35 -10.33
N VAL A 12 -7.27 -21.66 -10.35
CA VAL A 12 -7.79 -22.94 -9.84
C VAL A 12 -7.28 -24.07 -10.71
N PHE A 13 -7.29 -23.91 -12.04
CA PHE A 13 -6.74 -24.89 -12.97
C PHE A 13 -5.24 -25.12 -12.77
N ASP A 14 -4.46 -24.09 -12.43
CA ASP A 14 -3.03 -24.22 -12.17
C ASP A 14 -2.70 -25.02 -10.90
N ASN A 15 -3.63 -25.07 -9.95
CA ASN A 15 -3.43 -25.72 -8.65
C ASN A 15 -3.97 -27.16 -8.61
N ILE A 16 -4.52 -27.68 -9.71
CA ILE A 16 -4.86 -29.09 -9.88
C ILE A 16 -3.63 -29.80 -10.43
N THR A 17 -3.24 -30.92 -9.81
CA THR A 17 -2.08 -31.72 -10.23
C THR A 17 -2.28 -32.33 -11.63
N GLU A 18 -1.18 -32.51 -12.37
CA GLU A 18 -1.21 -33.06 -13.74
C GLU A 18 -1.71 -34.50 -13.79
N GLU A 19 -1.26 -35.35 -12.86
CA GLU A 19 -1.52 -36.78 -12.86
C GLU A 19 -2.49 -37.24 -11.75
N ASP A 20 -2.63 -36.45 -10.68
CA ASP A 20 -3.43 -36.79 -9.50
C ASP A 20 -4.66 -35.87 -9.32
N ASP A 21 -5.59 -36.30 -8.46
CA ASP A 21 -6.69 -35.47 -7.99
C ASP A 21 -6.30 -34.59 -6.78
N ILE A 22 -7.09 -33.55 -6.51
CA ILE A 22 -6.91 -32.68 -5.35
C ILE A 22 -8.22 -32.54 -4.59
N SER A 23 -8.14 -32.56 -3.26
CA SER A 23 -9.31 -32.30 -2.42
C SER A 23 -9.74 -30.83 -2.51
N LEU A 24 -11.04 -30.59 -2.51
CA LEU A 24 -11.60 -29.23 -2.56
C LEU A 24 -11.22 -28.40 -1.33
N SER A 25 -11.03 -29.04 -0.17
CA SER A 25 -10.54 -28.37 1.04
C SER A 25 -9.10 -27.87 0.89
N GLU A 26 -8.21 -28.68 0.33
CA GLU A 26 -6.82 -28.29 0.09
C GLU A 26 -6.74 -27.19 -0.99
N LEU A 27 -7.49 -27.36 -2.07
CA LEU A 27 -7.55 -26.39 -3.16
C LEU A 27 -8.07 -25.03 -2.67
N ALA A 28 -9.09 -25.02 -1.80
CA ALA A 28 -9.59 -23.80 -1.16
C ALA A 28 -8.49 -23.04 -0.41
N GLY A 29 -7.65 -23.77 0.34
CA GLY A 29 -6.48 -23.21 1.03
C GLY A 29 -5.47 -22.59 0.06
N LYS A 30 -5.17 -23.26 -1.06
CA LYS A 30 -4.20 -22.78 -2.07
C LYS A 30 -4.66 -21.51 -2.81
N VAL A 31 -5.94 -21.43 -3.17
CA VAL A 31 -6.49 -20.28 -3.92
C VAL A 31 -7.05 -19.18 -3.01
N GLY A 32 -7.04 -19.41 -1.69
CA GLY A 32 -7.63 -18.56 -0.67
C GLY A 32 -9.14 -18.38 -0.84
N GLY A 33 -9.87 -19.43 -1.23
CA GLY A 33 -11.32 -19.42 -1.41
C GLY A 33 -12.05 -20.18 -0.30
N GLU A 34 -13.39 -20.15 -0.33
CA GLU A 34 -14.21 -21.03 0.51
C GLU A 34 -14.44 -22.38 -0.19
N GLN A 35 -14.39 -23.48 0.59
CA GLN A 35 -14.63 -24.82 0.07
C GLN A 35 -16.04 -24.96 -0.54
N GLU A 36 -17.08 -24.42 0.10
CA GLU A 36 -18.47 -24.49 -0.37
C GLU A 36 -18.64 -23.88 -1.78
N LEU A 37 -17.95 -22.77 -2.05
CA LEU A 37 -17.98 -22.14 -3.36
C LEU A 37 -17.29 -23.00 -4.41
N LEU A 38 -16.12 -23.57 -4.08
CA LEU A 38 -15.40 -24.48 -4.96
C LEU A 38 -16.19 -25.76 -5.22
N GLU A 39 -16.90 -26.31 -4.24
CA GLU A 39 -17.82 -27.45 -4.43
C GLU A 39 -18.88 -27.12 -5.47
N ARG A 40 -19.57 -25.99 -5.34
CA ARG A 40 -20.64 -25.58 -6.26
C ARG A 40 -20.14 -25.34 -7.68
N PHE A 41 -19.01 -24.65 -7.81
CA PHE A 41 -18.47 -24.30 -9.12
C PHE A 41 -17.80 -25.49 -9.80
N SER A 42 -17.09 -26.32 -9.04
CA SER A 42 -16.52 -27.57 -9.55
C SER A 42 -17.61 -28.53 -9.99
N ALA A 43 -18.70 -28.67 -9.24
CA ALA A 43 -19.83 -29.51 -9.64
C ALA A 43 -20.39 -29.12 -11.02
N PHE A 44 -20.49 -27.82 -11.31
CA PHE A 44 -20.88 -27.33 -12.64
C PHE A 44 -19.88 -27.74 -13.73
N LEU A 45 -18.58 -27.59 -13.49
CA LEU A 45 -17.54 -27.94 -14.45
C LEU A 45 -17.39 -29.47 -14.64
N VAL A 46 -17.63 -30.24 -13.59
CA VAL A 46 -17.70 -31.71 -13.65
C VAL A 46 -18.91 -32.16 -14.46
N ALA A 47 -20.09 -31.58 -14.22
CA ALA A 47 -21.29 -31.87 -15.01
C ALA A 47 -21.12 -31.52 -16.50
N ALA A 48 -20.30 -30.51 -16.80
CA ALA A 48 -19.94 -30.12 -18.16
C ALA A 48 -18.79 -30.96 -18.77
N ASN A 49 -18.28 -31.97 -18.04
CA ASN A 49 -17.13 -32.81 -18.41
C ASN A 49 -15.85 -32.01 -18.70
N ILE A 50 -15.69 -30.86 -18.04
CA ILE A 50 -14.47 -30.04 -18.09
C ILE A 50 -13.47 -30.54 -17.04
N LEU A 51 -13.97 -30.82 -15.84
CA LEU A 51 -13.21 -31.45 -14.76
C LEU A 51 -13.74 -32.85 -14.49
N ALA A 52 -12.92 -33.70 -13.86
CA ALA A 52 -13.35 -34.98 -13.32
C ALA A 52 -13.51 -34.87 -11.79
N SER A 53 -14.34 -35.74 -11.21
CA SER A 53 -14.42 -35.95 -9.76
C SER A 53 -14.21 -37.43 -9.48
N PRO A 54 -12.94 -37.88 -9.35
CA PRO A 54 -12.62 -39.31 -9.19
C PRO A 54 -13.16 -39.88 -7.88
N THR A 55 -13.13 -39.08 -6.82
CA THR A 55 -13.71 -39.40 -5.52
C THR A 55 -14.51 -38.22 -4.96
N PRO A 56 -15.51 -38.45 -4.08
CA PRO A 56 -16.31 -37.37 -3.50
C PRO A 56 -15.45 -36.33 -2.80
N GLY A 57 -15.64 -35.05 -3.15
CA GLY A 57 -14.86 -33.94 -2.59
C GLY A 57 -13.49 -33.73 -3.23
N HIS A 58 -13.14 -34.50 -4.26
CA HIS A 58 -11.92 -34.32 -5.05
C HIS A 58 -12.25 -33.95 -6.50
N ILE A 59 -11.31 -33.24 -7.12
CA ILE A 59 -11.35 -32.90 -8.54
C ILE A 59 -10.03 -33.20 -9.23
N ALA A 60 -10.10 -33.55 -10.50
CA ALA A 60 -8.93 -33.79 -11.35
C ALA A 60 -9.09 -33.15 -12.72
N HIS A 61 -7.97 -32.92 -13.40
CA HIS A 61 -7.97 -32.46 -14.76
C HIS A 61 -8.58 -33.49 -15.72
N THR A 62 -9.29 -33.00 -16.73
CA THR A 62 -9.48 -33.70 -18.01
C THR A 62 -8.69 -33.00 -19.10
N ASP A 63 -8.57 -33.62 -20.27
CA ASP A 63 -7.99 -33.02 -21.48
C ASP A 63 -8.61 -31.66 -21.84
N LYS A 64 -9.89 -31.44 -21.49
CA LYS A 64 -10.58 -30.17 -21.74
C LYS A 64 -10.20 -29.06 -20.76
N SER A 65 -9.70 -29.38 -19.57
CA SER A 65 -9.34 -28.36 -18.57
C SER A 65 -7.86 -27.95 -18.63
N ARG A 66 -6.96 -28.84 -19.06
CA ARG A 66 -5.51 -28.58 -19.12
C ARG A 66 -5.13 -27.32 -19.90
N PRO A 67 -5.77 -26.99 -21.05
CA PRO A 67 -5.40 -25.81 -21.84
C PRO A 67 -5.77 -24.46 -21.20
N TYR A 68 -6.41 -24.45 -20.03
CA TYR A 68 -6.88 -23.22 -19.36
C TYR A 68 -6.05 -22.83 -18.14
N ARG A 69 -4.89 -23.46 -17.97
CA ARG A 69 -3.85 -23.00 -17.04
C ARG A 69 -3.19 -21.72 -17.55
N SER A 70 -2.50 -21.03 -16.65
CA SER A 70 -1.75 -19.82 -16.98
C SER A 70 -0.67 -20.12 -18.03
N GLY A 71 -0.46 -19.17 -18.95
CA GLY A 71 0.54 -19.30 -20.02
C GLY A 71 0.03 -19.98 -21.29
N GLU A 72 -1.14 -20.62 -21.25
CA GLU A 72 -1.76 -21.25 -22.41
C GLU A 72 -2.73 -20.29 -23.14
N VAL A 73 -2.75 -20.37 -24.48
CA VAL A 73 -3.59 -19.50 -25.33
C VAL A 73 -5.09 -19.55 -24.97
N PRO A 74 -5.70 -20.71 -24.68
CA PRO A 74 -7.13 -20.78 -24.35
C PRO A 74 -7.51 -20.08 -23.03
N GLY A 75 -6.62 -20.04 -22.03
CA GLY A 75 -6.83 -19.27 -20.80
C GLY A 75 -6.97 -17.77 -21.07
N GLY A 76 -6.03 -17.22 -21.85
CA GLY A 76 -6.08 -15.82 -22.29
C GLY A 76 -7.29 -15.52 -23.18
N PHE A 77 -7.69 -16.47 -24.03
CA PHE A 77 -8.87 -16.33 -24.89
C PHE A 77 -10.17 -16.21 -24.09
N ILE A 78 -10.34 -16.96 -22.99
CA ILE A 78 -11.53 -16.84 -22.13
C ILE A 78 -11.61 -15.46 -21.47
N VAL A 79 -10.49 -14.91 -21.02
CA VAL A 79 -10.45 -13.55 -20.47
C VAL A 79 -10.83 -12.54 -21.55
N HIS A 80 -10.26 -12.66 -22.75
CA HIS A 80 -10.58 -11.82 -23.89
C HIS A 80 -12.07 -11.87 -24.26
N VAL A 81 -12.66 -13.06 -24.38
CA VAL A 81 -14.10 -13.23 -24.67
C VAL A 81 -14.96 -12.59 -23.58
N PHE A 82 -14.58 -12.72 -22.31
CA PHE A 82 -15.35 -12.10 -21.24
C PHE A 82 -15.37 -10.58 -21.32
N VAL A 83 -14.20 -9.98 -21.57
CA VAL A 83 -14.04 -8.53 -21.65
C VAL A 83 -14.64 -7.96 -22.94
N MET A 84 -14.40 -8.59 -24.09
CA MET A 84 -14.79 -8.06 -25.40
C MET A 84 -16.22 -8.43 -25.82
N LEU A 85 -16.79 -9.52 -25.28
CA LEU A 85 -18.12 -9.98 -25.67
C LEU A 85 -19.12 -9.87 -24.52
N PHE A 86 -18.90 -10.58 -23.43
CA PHE A 86 -19.93 -10.71 -22.38
C PHE A 86 -20.20 -9.41 -21.64
N ARG A 87 -19.17 -8.63 -21.32
CA ARG A 87 -19.33 -7.34 -20.62
C ARG A 87 -20.12 -6.31 -21.47
N PRO A 88 -19.81 -6.09 -22.76
CA PRO A 88 -20.66 -5.28 -23.65
C PRO A 88 -22.09 -5.80 -23.79
N VAL A 89 -22.27 -7.12 -23.93
CA VAL A 89 -23.60 -7.73 -24.05
C VAL A 89 -24.44 -7.50 -22.78
N ALA A 90 -23.82 -7.54 -21.60
CA ALA A 90 -24.51 -7.25 -20.34
C ALA A 90 -24.98 -5.79 -20.24
N GLN A 91 -24.32 -4.86 -20.93
CA GLN A 91 -24.69 -3.44 -20.98
C GLN A 91 -25.69 -3.10 -22.09
N LEU A 92 -26.07 -4.08 -22.92
CA LEU A 92 -26.91 -3.83 -24.10
C LEU A 92 -28.27 -3.22 -23.74
N LEU A 93 -28.89 -3.67 -22.64
CA LEU A 93 -30.16 -3.10 -22.17
C LEU A 93 -30.02 -1.66 -21.69
N ALA A 94 -28.93 -1.35 -20.99
CA ALA A 94 -28.64 0.02 -20.54
C ALA A 94 -28.40 0.94 -21.75
N PHE A 95 -27.64 0.45 -22.73
CA PHE A 95 -27.41 1.14 -23.99
C PHE A 95 -28.73 1.42 -24.73
N PHE A 96 -29.59 0.42 -24.92
CA PHE A 96 -30.88 0.62 -25.60
C PHE A 96 -31.81 1.60 -24.88
N LYS A 97 -31.78 1.61 -23.54
CA LYS A 97 -32.54 2.59 -22.75
C LYS A 97 -32.06 4.03 -23.00
N GLN A 98 -30.75 4.22 -23.20
CA GLN A 98 -30.15 5.53 -23.48
C GLN A 98 -30.34 5.96 -24.94
N HIS A 99 -30.39 5.02 -25.87
CA HIS A 99 -30.38 5.28 -27.31
C HIS A 99 -31.69 4.87 -28.03
N SER A 100 -32.82 4.93 -27.32
CA SER A 100 -34.16 4.70 -27.88
C SER A 100 -34.30 3.37 -28.66
N GLN A 101 -33.66 2.30 -28.16
CA GLN A 101 -33.67 0.96 -28.76
C GLN A 101 -33.16 0.90 -30.22
N ALA A 102 -32.32 1.86 -30.62
CA ALA A 102 -31.70 1.86 -31.94
C ALA A 102 -30.42 1.03 -31.98
N SER A 103 -30.10 0.49 -33.16
CA SER A 103 -28.75 -0.02 -33.44
C SER A 103 -27.73 1.13 -33.39
N PRO A 104 -26.49 0.89 -32.94
CA PRO A 104 -25.41 1.86 -33.05
C PRO A 104 -25.28 2.36 -34.49
N SER A 105 -25.48 3.66 -34.70
CA SER A 105 -25.32 4.32 -36.00
C SER A 105 -23.93 4.94 -36.18
N ASN A 106 -23.12 4.95 -35.11
CA ASN A 106 -21.78 5.50 -35.07
C ASN A 106 -20.85 4.49 -34.38
N ALA A 107 -19.69 4.21 -34.99
CA ALA A 107 -18.68 3.33 -34.41
C ALA A 107 -18.17 3.82 -33.05
N SER A 108 -18.27 5.13 -32.77
CA SER A 108 -17.87 5.73 -31.49
C SER A 108 -18.94 5.70 -30.41
N VAL A 109 -20.15 5.20 -30.67
CA VAL A 109 -21.21 5.12 -29.67
C VAL A 109 -21.75 3.70 -29.67
N THR A 110 -21.12 2.84 -28.88
CA THR A 110 -21.39 1.39 -28.88
C THR A 110 -21.61 0.84 -27.48
N PRO A 111 -22.30 -0.30 -27.33
CA PRO A 111 -22.36 -1.02 -26.06
C PRO A 111 -20.98 -1.38 -25.49
N MET A 112 -19.97 -1.52 -26.35
CA MET A 112 -18.58 -1.76 -25.95
C MET A 112 -17.97 -0.54 -25.27
N GLY A 113 -18.08 0.64 -25.89
CA GLY A 113 -17.63 1.91 -25.29
C GLY A 113 -18.29 2.15 -23.93
N LEU A 114 -19.61 1.99 -23.85
CA LEU A 114 -20.35 2.09 -22.58
C LEU A 114 -19.85 1.09 -21.53
N ALA A 115 -19.63 -0.16 -21.92
CA ALA A 115 -19.15 -1.20 -21.02
C ALA A 115 -17.73 -0.97 -20.51
N MET A 116 -16.87 -0.36 -21.32
CA MET A 116 -15.49 -0.01 -20.95
C MET A 116 -15.40 1.30 -20.18
N GLY A 117 -16.47 2.09 -20.11
CA GLY A 117 -16.50 3.39 -19.43
C GLY A 117 -16.18 4.59 -20.34
N HIS A 118 -16.15 4.39 -21.66
CA HIS A 118 -15.89 5.39 -22.69
C HIS A 118 -17.07 5.43 -23.69
N PRO A 119 -18.25 5.96 -23.30
CA PRO A 119 -19.49 5.84 -24.09
C PRO A 119 -19.46 6.54 -25.45
N ASP A 120 -18.57 7.53 -25.63
CA ASP A 120 -18.43 8.34 -26.84
C ASP A 120 -17.19 7.97 -27.68
N LYS A 121 -16.62 6.77 -27.45
CA LYS A 121 -15.46 6.28 -28.20
C LYS A 121 -15.71 4.95 -28.88
N ASP A 122 -14.98 4.74 -29.98
CA ASP A 122 -15.04 3.51 -30.74
C ASP A 122 -14.23 2.41 -30.05
N ALA A 123 -14.38 1.18 -30.55
CA ALA A 123 -13.70 0.03 -29.96
C ALA A 123 -12.18 0.25 -29.87
N GLN A 124 -11.58 0.94 -30.85
CA GLN A 124 -10.16 1.27 -30.85
C GLN A 124 -9.84 2.48 -29.94
N GLY A 125 -10.61 3.57 -29.96
CA GLY A 125 -10.40 4.75 -29.12
C GLY A 125 -10.63 4.53 -27.63
N GLY A 126 -11.48 3.57 -27.26
CA GLY A 126 -11.59 3.06 -25.88
C GLY A 126 -10.43 2.14 -25.48
N LEU A 127 -9.68 1.60 -26.45
CA LEU A 127 -8.43 0.86 -26.24
C LEU A 127 -7.20 1.77 -26.31
N ASP A 128 -7.24 2.87 -27.06
CA ASP A 128 -6.13 3.82 -27.30
C ASP A 128 -6.01 4.88 -26.19
N GLU A 129 -7.09 5.23 -25.49
CA GLU A 129 -7.01 5.78 -24.12
C GLU A 129 -6.76 4.65 -23.12
N ALA A 130 -5.66 3.96 -23.39
CA ALA A 130 -5.36 2.67 -22.82
C ALA A 130 -5.26 2.80 -21.30
N ARG A 131 -6.27 2.23 -20.61
CA ARG A 131 -6.31 2.06 -19.16
C ARG A 131 -4.89 1.97 -18.58
N PRO A 132 -4.51 2.84 -17.63
CA PRO A 132 -3.17 2.79 -17.06
C PRO A 132 -2.88 1.39 -16.50
N ILE A 133 -1.69 0.86 -16.77
CA ILE A 133 -1.30 -0.42 -16.18
C ILE A 133 -0.89 -0.19 -14.73
N ILE A 134 -0.05 0.81 -14.48
CA ILE A 134 0.36 1.16 -13.11
C ILE A 134 0.09 2.64 -12.86
N VAL A 135 -0.59 2.92 -11.76
CA VAL A 135 -0.68 4.26 -11.17
C VAL A 135 0.12 4.25 -9.88
N SER A 136 1.19 5.05 -9.82
CA SER A 136 1.95 5.25 -8.59
C SER A 136 1.38 6.44 -7.83
N ILE A 137 0.77 6.18 -6.67
CA ILE A 137 0.24 7.20 -5.77
C ILE A 137 1.38 7.70 -4.88
N GLY A 138 1.63 9.01 -4.86
CA GLY A 138 2.79 9.59 -4.15
C GLY A 138 4.12 9.14 -4.76
N GLY A 139 4.17 9.02 -6.09
CA GLY A 139 5.30 8.40 -6.79
C GLY A 139 6.59 9.24 -6.80
N SER A 140 6.55 10.51 -6.37
CA SER A 140 7.70 11.42 -6.41
C SER A 140 8.41 11.36 -7.78
N SER A 141 9.73 11.26 -7.83
CA SER A 141 10.54 11.11 -9.06
C SER A 141 10.23 9.88 -9.95
N GLY A 142 9.36 8.97 -9.55
CA GLY A 142 9.01 7.78 -10.33
C GLY A 142 10.08 6.69 -10.36
N ARG A 143 11.17 6.82 -9.59
CA ARG A 143 12.26 5.81 -9.52
C ARG A 143 11.77 4.38 -9.26
N ALA A 144 10.74 4.22 -8.43
CA ALA A 144 10.13 2.92 -8.18
C ALA A 144 9.52 2.28 -9.43
N LEU A 145 8.96 3.09 -10.33
CA LEU A 145 8.44 2.62 -11.60
C LEU A 145 9.57 2.32 -12.59
N LEU A 146 10.71 3.02 -12.51
CA LEU A 146 11.90 2.64 -13.30
C LEU A 146 12.41 1.25 -12.90
N ASP A 147 12.44 0.92 -11.61
CA ASP A 147 12.83 -0.43 -11.16
C ASP A 147 11.91 -1.48 -11.82
N ILE A 148 10.61 -1.20 -11.94
CA ILE A 148 9.65 -2.09 -12.62
C ILE A 148 9.90 -2.15 -14.14
N ILE A 149 10.14 -1.01 -14.79
CA ILE A 149 10.41 -0.92 -16.24
C ILE A 149 11.70 -1.65 -16.62
N ILE A 150 12.76 -1.54 -15.81
CA ILE A 150 14.07 -2.18 -16.08
C ILE A 150 13.95 -3.72 -16.14
N PHE A 151 12.98 -4.30 -15.43
CA PHE A 151 12.73 -5.74 -15.47
C PHE A 151 11.70 -6.17 -16.52
N ASP A 152 10.98 -5.22 -17.15
CA ASP A 152 9.87 -5.52 -18.06
C ASP A 152 9.73 -4.47 -19.18
N ASP A 153 10.45 -4.69 -20.30
CA ASP A 153 10.32 -3.89 -21.54
C ASP A 153 8.94 -4.04 -22.23
N PHE A 154 8.03 -4.85 -21.69
CA PHE A 154 6.73 -5.15 -22.31
C PHE A 154 5.70 -4.03 -22.14
N VAL A 155 5.81 -3.21 -21.09
CA VAL A 155 4.84 -2.15 -20.79
C VAL A 155 5.39 -0.77 -21.16
N PRO A 156 4.78 -0.08 -22.16
CA PRO A 156 5.27 1.22 -22.60
C PRO A 156 5.00 2.32 -21.57
N ALA A 157 5.90 3.29 -21.46
CA ALA A 157 5.90 4.33 -20.42
C ALA A 157 4.60 5.17 -20.39
N GLU A 158 3.92 5.33 -21.52
CA GLU A 158 2.63 6.04 -21.65
C GLU A 158 1.49 5.35 -20.87
N ARG A 159 1.67 4.09 -20.50
CA ARG A 159 0.71 3.30 -19.70
C ARG A 159 0.95 3.41 -18.21
N TYR A 160 1.92 4.20 -17.79
CA TYR A 160 2.16 4.54 -16.41
C TYR A 160 1.60 5.93 -16.10
N ALA A 161 1.07 6.08 -14.90
CA ALA A 161 0.72 7.37 -14.34
C ALA A 161 1.40 7.57 -12.99
N ILE A 162 1.94 8.77 -12.77
CA ILE A 162 2.42 9.23 -11.47
C ILE A 162 1.40 10.24 -10.97
N PHE A 163 0.76 9.91 -9.85
CA PHE A 163 -0.21 10.76 -9.19
C PHE A 163 0.41 11.40 -7.96
N GLU A 164 0.53 12.71 -7.97
CA GLU A 164 1.28 13.47 -6.95
C GLU A 164 0.54 14.73 -6.52
N LEU A 165 0.89 15.30 -5.36
CA LEU A 165 0.27 16.53 -4.90
C LEU A 165 0.56 17.71 -5.85
N PRO A 166 -0.39 18.65 -6.05
CA PRO A 166 -0.21 19.78 -6.98
C PRO A 166 1.04 20.62 -6.75
N HIS A 167 1.49 20.76 -5.49
CA HIS A 167 2.70 21.52 -5.17
C HIS A 167 4.00 20.74 -5.45
N ALA A 168 3.94 19.42 -5.60
CA ALA A 168 5.09 18.53 -5.78
C ALA A 168 5.24 18.01 -7.23
N ILE A 169 4.26 18.26 -8.10
CA ILE A 169 4.25 17.77 -9.48
C ILE A 169 5.37 18.38 -10.34
N GLU A 170 5.70 19.66 -10.13
CA GLU A 170 6.79 20.33 -10.88
C GLU A 170 8.16 19.77 -10.49
N ASP A 171 8.37 19.46 -9.21
CA ASP A 171 9.62 18.84 -8.77
C ASP A 171 9.71 17.37 -9.20
N THR A 172 8.58 16.67 -9.26
CA THR A 172 8.48 15.34 -9.89
C THR A 172 8.92 15.40 -11.34
N LYS A 173 8.39 16.35 -12.12
CA LYS A 173 8.73 16.51 -13.54
C LYS A 173 10.21 16.78 -13.79
N LYS A 174 10.85 17.60 -12.94
CA LYS A 174 12.30 17.89 -13.04
C LYS A 174 13.18 16.69 -12.75
N ASN A 175 12.73 15.81 -11.85
CA ASN A 175 13.49 14.67 -11.37
C ASN A 175 13.02 13.34 -11.96
N LEU A 176 12.15 13.39 -12.98
CA LEU A 176 11.59 12.21 -13.61
C LEU A 176 12.70 11.39 -14.27
N GLY A 177 12.73 10.09 -14.01
CA GLY A 177 13.68 9.18 -14.63
C GLY A 177 13.58 9.18 -16.15
N GLU A 178 14.72 9.07 -16.86
CA GLU A 178 14.76 9.17 -18.34
C GLU A 178 13.79 8.19 -19.05
N GLY A 179 13.62 6.99 -18.50
CA GLY A 179 12.70 5.96 -19.01
C GLY A 179 11.21 6.22 -18.78
N LEU A 180 10.85 7.27 -18.04
CA LEU A 180 9.46 7.65 -17.73
C LEU A 180 9.03 8.95 -18.41
N SER A 181 9.83 9.48 -19.34
CA SER A 181 9.57 10.76 -19.98
C SER A 181 8.20 10.88 -20.67
N SER A 182 7.61 9.77 -21.11
CA SER A 182 6.27 9.70 -21.68
C SER A 182 5.18 9.20 -20.70
N ALA A 183 5.52 8.98 -19.43
CA ALA A 183 4.54 8.66 -18.39
C ALA A 183 3.60 9.84 -18.12
N GLN A 184 2.37 9.52 -17.75
CA GLN A 184 1.35 10.51 -17.44
C GLN A 184 1.64 11.12 -16.06
N LEU A 185 1.89 12.42 -16.00
CA LEU A 185 1.99 13.16 -14.74
C LEU A 185 0.63 13.78 -14.41
N VAL A 186 0.10 13.43 -13.24
CA VAL A 186 -1.25 13.84 -12.83
C VAL A 186 -1.17 14.41 -11.43
N ASP A 187 -1.72 15.60 -11.23
CA ASP A 187 -1.79 16.21 -9.92
C ASP A 187 -3.13 15.96 -9.21
N GLY A 188 -3.10 15.82 -7.89
CA GLY A 188 -4.28 15.70 -7.05
C GLY A 188 -3.98 15.06 -5.70
N SER A 189 -5.04 14.73 -4.96
CA SER A 189 -4.92 14.12 -3.63
C SER A 189 -5.51 12.72 -3.61
N MET A 190 -4.83 11.79 -2.93
CA MET A 190 -5.36 10.43 -2.70
C MET A 190 -6.63 10.39 -1.84
N PHE A 191 -6.99 11.51 -1.20
CA PHE A 191 -8.18 11.64 -0.37
C PHE A 191 -9.41 12.21 -1.10
N GLU A 192 -9.21 12.67 -2.34
CA GLU A 192 -10.23 13.29 -3.18
C GLU A 192 -10.64 12.37 -4.34
N ASP A 193 -11.57 12.81 -5.17
CA ASP A 193 -12.04 12.02 -6.30
C ASP A 193 -10.95 11.95 -7.38
N PHE A 194 -10.67 10.74 -7.88
CA PHE A 194 -9.58 10.53 -8.83
C PHE A 194 -9.93 11.06 -10.22
N PRO A 195 -9.03 11.86 -10.83
CA PRO A 195 -9.19 12.30 -12.21
C PRO A 195 -9.07 11.10 -13.16
N HIS A 196 -9.63 11.24 -14.37
CA HIS A 196 -9.74 10.15 -15.34
C HIS A 196 -8.44 9.33 -15.55
N PRO A 197 -7.25 9.94 -15.68
CA PRO A 197 -5.99 9.20 -15.89
C PRO A 197 -5.55 8.28 -14.73
N VAL A 198 -6.16 8.43 -13.56
CA VAL A 198 -5.82 7.69 -12.32
C VAL A 198 -6.85 6.60 -12.05
N ARG A 199 -7.95 6.52 -12.81
CA ARG A 199 -9.04 5.58 -12.55
C ARG A 199 -8.82 4.22 -13.21
N GLY A 200 -9.15 3.18 -12.45
CA GLY A 200 -9.22 1.80 -12.90
C GLY A 200 -7.91 1.22 -13.42
N PRO A 201 -6.71 1.49 -12.87
CA PRO A 201 -5.48 0.87 -13.37
C PRO A 201 -5.47 -0.65 -13.15
N LEU A 202 -4.54 -1.36 -13.79
CA LEU A 202 -4.29 -2.75 -13.40
C LEU A 202 -3.72 -2.83 -11.98
N VAL A 203 -2.83 -1.89 -11.61
CA VAL A 203 -2.21 -1.81 -10.29
C VAL A 203 -2.23 -0.37 -9.77
N TYR A 204 -2.81 -0.18 -8.58
CA TYR A 204 -2.45 0.95 -7.71
C TYR A 204 -1.20 0.58 -6.91
N HIS A 205 -0.18 1.40 -7.04
CA HIS A 205 1.12 1.20 -6.41
C HIS A 205 1.37 2.28 -5.35
N PHE A 206 1.59 1.84 -4.12
CA PHE A 206 2.02 2.68 -2.99
C PHE A 206 3.39 2.23 -2.56
N ARG A 207 4.37 3.13 -2.54
CA ARG A 207 5.71 2.84 -2.01
C ARG A 207 6.12 3.91 -1.01
N ARG A 208 6.26 3.53 0.26
CA ARG A 208 6.63 4.44 1.36
C ARG A 208 5.69 5.65 1.48
N VAL A 209 4.40 5.39 1.44
CA VAL A 209 3.34 6.43 1.51
C VAL A 209 2.45 6.18 2.72
N LEU A 210 1.95 4.96 2.89
CA LEU A 210 0.89 4.66 3.85
C LEU A 210 1.39 4.69 5.30
N ASN A 211 2.68 4.47 5.53
CA ASN A 211 3.29 4.58 6.86
C ASN A 211 3.29 6.02 7.41
N GLU A 212 3.11 7.03 6.55
CA GLU A 212 2.98 8.44 6.95
C GLU A 212 1.58 8.80 7.46
N PHE A 213 0.61 7.87 7.41
CA PHE A 213 -0.78 8.15 7.76
C PHE A 213 -1.32 7.20 8.83
N PRO A 214 -2.25 7.65 9.69
CA PRO A 214 -3.00 6.78 10.59
C PRO A 214 -3.99 5.88 9.83
N ASP A 215 -4.54 4.86 10.50
CA ASP A 215 -5.38 3.84 9.84
C ASP A 215 -6.66 4.38 9.18
N GLU A 216 -7.28 5.41 9.75
CA GLU A 216 -8.51 5.99 9.15
C GLU A 216 -8.22 6.76 7.87
N ASP A 217 -7.05 7.38 7.77
CA ASP A 217 -6.60 8.04 6.54
C ASP A 217 -6.19 7.03 5.48
N VAL A 218 -5.45 5.99 5.85
CA VAL A 218 -5.16 4.86 4.94
C VAL A 218 -6.46 4.23 4.44
N LEU A 219 -7.43 3.98 5.34
CA LEU A 219 -8.74 3.47 4.93
C LEU A 219 -9.46 4.41 3.97
N ARG A 220 -9.43 5.72 4.21
CA ARG A 220 -10.03 6.72 3.34
C ARG A 220 -9.39 6.70 1.95
N ALA A 221 -8.07 6.66 1.86
CA ALA A 221 -7.35 6.55 0.58
C ALA A 221 -7.70 5.25 -0.15
N LEU A 222 -7.62 4.10 0.52
CA LEU A 222 -7.95 2.80 -0.08
C LEU A 222 -9.42 2.71 -0.52
N ARG A 223 -10.35 3.42 0.13
CA ARG A 223 -11.74 3.52 -0.35
C ARG A 223 -11.83 4.27 -1.68
N ARG A 224 -11.01 5.30 -1.91
CA ARG A 224 -10.94 6.00 -3.20
C ARG A 224 -10.40 5.09 -4.29
N ASP A 225 -9.33 4.36 -4.00
CA ASP A 225 -8.81 3.33 -4.91
C ASP A 225 -9.88 2.30 -5.26
N ARG A 226 -10.65 1.86 -4.25
CA ARG A 226 -11.76 0.92 -4.43
C ARG A 226 -12.87 1.48 -5.32
N GLU A 227 -13.29 2.72 -5.09
CA GLU A 227 -14.32 3.38 -5.89
C GLU A 227 -13.89 3.60 -7.34
N ALA A 228 -12.59 3.84 -7.57
CA ALA A 228 -12.02 4.03 -8.89
C ALA A 228 -11.57 2.73 -9.57
N ALA A 229 -11.46 1.62 -8.83
CA ALA A 229 -10.95 0.35 -9.32
C ALA A 229 -11.84 -0.30 -10.40
N ALA A 230 -11.20 -0.92 -11.39
CA ALA A 230 -11.84 -1.91 -12.24
C ALA A 230 -11.79 -3.29 -11.58
N PHE A 231 -12.55 -4.26 -12.11
CA PHE A 231 -12.76 -5.57 -11.48
C PHE A 231 -11.47 -6.39 -11.26
N ASP A 232 -10.46 -6.14 -12.09
CA ASP A 232 -9.14 -6.75 -12.13
C ASP A 232 -8.04 -5.84 -11.55
N THR A 233 -8.37 -4.65 -11.03
CA THR A 233 -7.42 -3.80 -10.32
C THR A 233 -6.84 -4.52 -9.11
N ARG A 234 -5.55 -4.28 -8.84
CA ARG A 234 -4.77 -4.82 -7.74
C ARG A 234 -4.12 -3.69 -6.95
N LEU A 235 -3.81 -3.95 -5.68
CA LEU A 235 -3.10 -3.02 -4.82
C LEU A 235 -1.73 -3.61 -4.47
N LEU A 236 -0.67 -2.88 -4.79
CA LEU A 236 0.71 -3.19 -4.43
C LEU A 236 1.17 -2.17 -3.39
N ILE A 237 1.42 -2.64 -2.17
CA ILE A 237 1.91 -1.82 -1.05
C ILE A 237 3.35 -2.24 -0.77
N ILE A 238 4.27 -1.31 -0.95
CA ILE A 238 5.69 -1.49 -0.69
C ILE A 238 6.07 -0.57 0.47
N GLU A 239 6.23 -1.15 1.64
CA GLU A 239 6.45 -0.38 2.87
C GLU A 239 7.58 -1.01 3.67
N GLU A 240 8.13 -0.22 4.59
CA GLU A 240 8.93 -0.81 5.66
C GLU A 240 7.96 -1.47 6.64
N LEU A 241 7.86 -2.80 6.56
CA LEU A 241 6.96 -3.56 7.41
C LEU A 241 7.59 -3.78 8.78
N LEU A 242 6.77 -3.64 9.83
CA LEU A 242 7.17 -3.99 11.18
C LEU A 242 7.55 -5.48 11.23
N ALA A 243 8.83 -5.77 11.41
CA ALA A 243 9.38 -7.12 11.37
C ALA A 243 9.23 -7.86 12.71
N ALA A 244 9.24 -9.19 12.67
CA ALA A 244 9.17 -10.03 13.88
C ALA A 244 10.48 -10.01 14.68
N ASP A 245 11.60 -9.82 14.00
CA ASP A 245 12.90 -9.51 14.55
C ASP A 245 13.00 -8.02 14.85
N ILE A 246 13.15 -7.67 16.13
CA ILE A 246 13.22 -6.29 16.60
C ILE A 246 14.56 -5.69 16.19
N VAL A 247 14.61 -5.06 15.02
CA VAL A 247 15.72 -4.21 14.61
C VAL A 247 15.56 -2.85 15.28
N LYS A 248 16.58 -2.41 16.04
CA LYS A 248 16.54 -1.15 16.81
C LYS A 248 16.17 0.07 15.95
N PHE A 249 16.62 0.07 14.69
CA PHE A 249 16.31 1.12 13.70
C PHE A 249 14.80 1.24 13.44
N SER A 250 14.14 0.13 13.09
CA SER A 250 12.69 0.11 12.79
C SER A 250 11.86 0.57 14.00
N VAL A 251 12.25 0.19 15.22
CA VAL A 251 11.59 0.67 16.44
C VAL A 251 11.75 2.18 16.62
N ALA A 252 12.96 2.71 16.44
CA ALA A 252 13.20 4.15 16.58
C ALA A 252 12.44 4.96 15.52
N GLN A 253 12.39 4.46 14.29
CA GLN A 253 11.65 5.07 13.19
C GLN A 253 10.14 5.04 13.42
N ASP A 254 9.58 3.96 13.98
CA ASP A 254 8.16 3.91 14.35
C ASP A 254 7.82 4.93 15.44
N ILE A 255 8.71 5.17 16.41
CA ILE A 255 8.54 6.25 17.39
C ILE A 255 8.54 7.63 16.72
N THR A 256 9.36 7.85 15.70
CA THR A 256 9.36 9.09 14.92
C THR A 256 8.04 9.28 14.17
N LEU A 257 7.55 8.22 13.52
CA LEU A 257 6.24 8.23 12.86
C LEU A 257 5.12 8.49 13.87
N PHE A 258 5.17 7.87 15.04
CA PHE A 258 4.23 8.11 16.13
C PHE A 258 4.15 9.59 16.52
N CYS A 259 5.29 10.29 16.57
CA CYS A 259 5.33 11.71 16.94
C CYS A 259 4.55 12.62 15.97
N VAL A 260 4.35 12.19 14.73
CA VAL A 260 3.57 12.91 13.70
C VAL A 260 2.18 12.31 13.46
N GLY A 261 1.76 11.36 14.31
CA GLY A 261 0.44 10.71 14.20
C GLY A 261 0.38 9.55 13.20
N SER A 262 1.55 9.12 12.72
CA SER A 262 1.74 8.07 11.73
C SER A 262 2.23 6.77 12.40
N LYS A 263 2.39 5.67 11.66
CA LYS A 263 2.90 4.41 12.22
C LYS A 263 3.39 3.43 11.16
N GLN A 264 4.34 2.58 11.55
CA GLN A 264 4.66 1.35 10.83
C GLN A 264 3.58 0.29 11.04
N ARG A 265 3.47 -0.60 10.07
CA ARG A 265 2.51 -1.71 10.06
C ARG A 265 3.21 -2.98 9.60
N ASN A 266 2.84 -4.11 10.18
CA ASN A 266 3.16 -5.40 9.56
C ASN A 266 2.08 -5.76 8.51
N ALA A 267 2.30 -6.85 7.79
CA ALA A 267 1.38 -7.35 6.78
C ALA A 267 -0.05 -7.58 7.30
N ALA A 268 -0.21 -8.13 8.50
CA ALA A 268 -1.51 -8.37 9.11
C ALA A 268 -2.27 -7.07 9.40
N MET A 269 -1.56 -6.03 9.85
CA MET A 269 -2.14 -4.69 10.09
C MET A 269 -2.58 -4.04 8.78
N HIS A 270 -1.77 -4.08 7.73
CA HIS A 270 -2.18 -3.60 6.40
C HIS A 270 -3.38 -4.37 5.85
N SER A 271 -3.35 -5.70 5.93
CA SER A 271 -4.45 -6.57 5.50
C SER A 271 -5.76 -6.21 6.22
N LYS A 272 -5.70 -5.94 7.53
CA LYS A 272 -6.88 -5.52 8.30
C LYS A 272 -7.46 -4.20 7.83
N VAL A 273 -6.64 -3.18 7.56
CA VAL A 273 -7.11 -1.87 7.09
C VAL A 273 -7.64 -1.96 5.66
N ALA A 274 -6.92 -2.64 4.76
CA ALA A 274 -7.36 -2.85 3.38
C ALA A 274 -8.63 -3.71 3.30
N GLY A 275 -8.79 -4.67 4.21
CA GLY A 275 -10.02 -5.45 4.42
C GLY A 275 -11.26 -4.58 4.65
N ARG A 276 -11.11 -3.51 5.45
CA ARG A 276 -12.19 -2.54 5.70
C ARG A 276 -12.54 -1.69 4.47
N ALA A 277 -11.64 -1.59 3.50
CA ALA A 277 -11.88 -0.98 2.18
C ALA A 277 -12.38 -2.00 1.14
N GLY A 278 -12.56 -3.28 1.51
CA GLY A 278 -13.07 -4.33 0.64
C GLY A 278 -11.99 -5.08 -0.15
N PHE A 279 -10.70 -4.86 0.15
CA PHE A 279 -9.60 -5.62 -0.43
C PHE A 279 -9.29 -6.88 0.39
N ARG A 280 -8.58 -7.85 -0.17
CA ARG A 280 -8.08 -9.03 0.55
C ARG A 280 -6.58 -9.16 0.38
N LEU A 281 -5.85 -9.62 1.40
CA LEU A 281 -4.46 -10.01 1.21
C LEU A 281 -4.36 -11.27 0.34
N ASN A 282 -3.38 -11.30 -0.56
CA ASN A 282 -3.12 -12.45 -1.43
C ASN A 282 -1.74 -13.02 -1.27
N SER A 283 -0.73 -12.15 -1.23
CA SER A 283 0.66 -12.57 -1.05
C SER A 283 1.48 -11.49 -0.36
N GLU A 284 2.51 -11.93 0.35
CA GLU A 284 3.55 -11.12 0.99
C GLU A 284 4.89 -11.63 0.46
N TYR A 285 5.81 -10.72 0.16
CA TYR A 285 7.14 -11.03 -0.35
C TYR A 285 8.20 -10.29 0.48
N ASP A 286 9.22 -11.01 0.89
CA ASP A 286 10.35 -10.49 1.67
C ASP A 286 11.61 -10.48 0.79
N ASP A 287 12.39 -9.40 0.82
CA ASP A 287 13.53 -9.18 -0.11
C ASP A 287 14.87 -9.67 0.46
N LYS A 288 14.84 -10.66 1.37
CA LYS A 288 16.05 -11.15 2.07
C LYS A 288 17.16 -11.67 1.13
N GLY A 289 16.88 -11.93 -0.15
CA GLY A 289 17.82 -12.52 -1.10
C GLY A 289 18.66 -11.52 -1.92
N MET A 290 18.27 -10.25 -2.02
CA MET A 290 18.93 -9.29 -2.92
C MET A 290 19.97 -8.41 -2.23
N ASP A 291 19.85 -8.22 -0.90
CA ASP A 291 20.80 -7.46 -0.08
C ASP A 291 22.20 -8.11 0.00
N GLU A 292 22.29 -9.45 0.01
CA GLU A 292 23.57 -10.17 0.05
C GLU A 292 24.39 -10.02 -1.25
N GLN A 293 23.74 -9.78 -2.39
CA GLN A 293 24.40 -9.68 -3.69
C GLN A 293 24.86 -8.26 -4.05
N LEU A 294 24.20 -7.23 -3.52
CA LEU A 294 24.45 -5.83 -3.88
C LEU A 294 25.23 -5.04 -2.82
N GLY A 295 25.50 -5.62 -1.64
CA GLY A 295 26.34 -4.99 -0.60
C GLY A 295 25.69 -3.81 0.14
N TRP A 296 24.36 -3.64 0.00
CA TRP A 296 23.59 -2.65 0.75
C TRP A 296 23.11 -3.29 2.05
N GLY A 297 23.90 -3.18 3.12
CA GLY A 297 23.58 -3.76 4.43
C GLY A 297 22.51 -3.00 5.21
N GLY A 298 21.30 -2.85 4.67
CA GLY A 298 20.17 -2.23 5.37
C GLY A 298 18.86 -2.88 4.95
N THR A 299 18.05 -3.29 5.94
CA THR A 299 16.74 -3.93 5.75
C THR A 299 15.84 -3.06 4.87
N MET A 300 15.86 -3.29 3.55
CA MET A 300 15.06 -2.54 2.59
C MET A 300 13.65 -3.16 2.49
N ALA A 301 12.67 -2.28 2.24
CA ALA A 301 11.23 -2.50 2.24
C ALA A 301 10.74 -3.94 1.93
N ARG A 302 9.80 -4.43 2.74
CA ARG A 302 9.09 -5.68 2.46
C ARG A 302 7.87 -5.39 1.60
N ASN A 303 7.60 -6.24 0.62
CA ASN A 303 6.52 -6.05 -0.35
C ASN A 303 5.27 -6.77 0.12
N LEU A 304 4.14 -6.05 0.15
CA LEU A 304 2.83 -6.61 0.47
C LEU A 304 1.87 -6.45 -0.70
N VAL A 305 1.31 -7.55 -1.17
CA VAL A 305 0.38 -7.56 -2.30
C VAL A 305 -1.03 -7.88 -1.81
N VAL A 306 -1.87 -6.85 -1.80
CA VAL A 306 -3.29 -6.96 -1.41
C VAL A 306 -4.13 -7.10 -2.68
N THR A 307 -4.71 -8.28 -2.93
CA THR A 307 -5.58 -8.51 -4.10
C THR A 307 -7.00 -8.96 -3.77
N GLY A 308 -7.95 -8.34 -4.46
CA GLY A 308 -9.30 -8.90 -4.66
C GLY A 308 -10.39 -7.98 -4.11
N LEU A 309 -11.37 -7.69 -4.95
CA LEU A 309 -12.59 -7.00 -4.55
C LEU A 309 -13.57 -8.04 -3.98
N THR A 310 -13.90 -8.03 -2.69
CA THR A 310 -14.92 -8.96 -2.18
C THR A 310 -16.32 -8.50 -2.59
N GLN A 311 -17.07 -9.35 -3.29
CA GLN A 311 -18.48 -9.11 -3.65
C GLN A 311 -19.39 -9.14 -2.41
N GLU A 312 -18.97 -9.79 -1.33
CA GLU A 312 -19.71 -9.90 -0.06
C GLU A 312 -19.65 -8.65 0.84
N ALA A 313 -18.60 -7.82 0.77
CA ALA A 313 -18.45 -6.67 1.66
C ALA A 313 -19.49 -5.56 1.40
N VAL A 314 -20.09 -5.54 0.21
CA VAL A 314 -21.17 -4.60 -0.16
C VAL A 314 -22.52 -5.05 0.42
N LEU A 315 -22.67 -6.32 0.81
CA LEU A 315 -23.94 -6.88 1.30
C LEU A 315 -24.01 -7.05 2.83
N ARG A 316 -22.90 -6.90 3.57
CA ARG A 316 -22.85 -7.15 5.04
C ARG A 316 -22.46 -5.95 5.92
N ALA A 317 -22.53 -4.71 5.42
CA ALA A 317 -22.27 -3.52 6.25
C ALA A 317 -23.48 -3.06 7.11
N GLY A 318 -24.37 -3.98 7.47
CA GLY A 318 -25.44 -3.77 8.44
C GLY A 318 -25.08 -4.44 9.77
N THR A 319 -24.71 -3.63 10.77
CA THR A 319 -24.43 -4.00 12.18
C THR A 319 -23.06 -4.65 12.47
N LEU A 320 -22.15 -3.86 13.05
CA LEU A 320 -21.05 -4.39 13.87
C LEU A 320 -21.44 -4.21 15.35
N PRO A 321 -21.36 -5.26 16.19
CA PRO A 321 -21.44 -5.09 17.63
C PRO A 321 -20.19 -4.33 18.14
N PRO A 322 -20.29 -3.61 19.27
CA PRO A 322 -19.13 -2.94 19.87
C PRO A 322 -18.04 -3.98 20.15
N GLY A 323 -16.84 -3.75 19.61
CA GLY A 323 -15.68 -4.61 19.83
C GLY A 323 -15.28 -4.68 21.31
N PRO A 324 -14.53 -5.71 21.72
CA PRO A 324 -14.05 -5.84 23.08
C PRO A 324 -13.18 -4.63 23.44
N LYS A 325 -13.34 -4.10 24.66
CA LYS A 325 -12.43 -3.11 25.22
C LYS A 325 -11.05 -3.76 25.35
N LEU A 326 -10.15 -3.40 24.43
CA LEU A 326 -8.74 -3.76 24.52
C LEU A 326 -8.06 -2.82 25.52
N GLU A 327 -7.37 -3.38 26.51
CA GLU A 327 -6.50 -2.56 27.37
C GLU A 327 -5.24 -2.13 26.59
N PRO A 328 -4.77 -0.89 26.74
CA PRO A 328 -3.53 -0.42 26.11
C PRO A 328 -2.31 -1.19 26.64
N LEU A 329 -1.33 -1.45 25.76
CA LEU A 329 0.03 -1.82 26.14
C LEU A 329 0.64 -0.68 26.97
N ASN A 330 0.46 -0.73 28.29
CA ASN A 330 1.29 -0.14 29.37
C ASN A 330 0.55 -0.06 30.73
N SER A 331 -0.39 -0.95 31.05
CA SER A 331 -1.24 -0.80 32.26
C SER A 331 -0.58 -1.11 33.62
N ARG A 332 0.72 -1.46 33.69
CA ARG A 332 1.41 -1.64 34.99
C ARG A 332 2.00 -0.36 35.58
N MET A 333 2.06 0.73 34.82
CA MET A 333 2.32 2.05 35.36
C MET A 333 1.17 2.96 34.97
N PRO A 334 0.45 3.56 35.93
CA PRO A 334 -0.50 4.60 35.58
C PRO A 334 0.28 5.68 34.79
N PRO A 335 -0.28 6.23 33.70
CA PRO A 335 0.29 7.42 33.08
C PRO A 335 0.48 8.47 34.18
N PRO A 336 1.58 9.24 34.16
CA PRO A 336 1.76 10.29 35.15
C PRO A 336 0.49 11.14 35.20
N ASN A 337 -0.05 11.34 36.40
CA ASN A 337 -1.40 11.90 36.63
C ASN A 337 -1.48 13.42 36.39
N THR A 338 -0.64 13.90 35.48
CA THR A 338 -0.46 15.28 35.08
C THR A 338 -0.39 15.27 33.56
N GLU A 339 -1.30 15.99 32.89
CA GLU A 339 -1.01 16.41 31.51
C GLU A 339 0.39 17.05 31.53
N GLY A 340 1.32 16.49 30.76
CA GLY A 340 2.60 17.15 30.53
C GLY A 340 2.32 18.56 29.99
N PRO A 341 3.07 19.58 30.39
CA PRO A 341 2.83 20.94 29.90
C PRO A 341 2.94 20.94 28.37
N LYS A 342 1.88 21.36 27.69
CA LYS A 342 1.90 21.66 26.25
C LYS A 342 2.61 23.00 26.09
N ILE A 343 3.93 22.96 25.90
CA ILE A 343 4.70 24.17 25.62
C ILE A 343 4.52 24.44 24.12
N PRO A 344 3.85 25.52 23.72
CA PRO A 344 3.65 25.82 22.31
C PRO A 344 5.00 26.03 21.64
N MET A 345 5.25 25.28 20.58
CA MET A 345 6.47 25.41 19.76
C MET A 345 6.31 26.47 18.65
N GLU A 346 5.09 26.99 18.46
CA GLU A 346 4.74 27.90 17.36
C GLU A 346 4.17 29.23 17.89
N ASP A 347 4.43 30.32 17.16
CA ASP A 347 3.85 31.65 17.40
C ASP A 347 2.31 31.57 17.23
N PRO A 348 1.51 32.03 18.21
CA PRO A 348 0.05 32.11 18.11
C PRO A 348 -0.47 32.83 16.87
N ASN A 349 0.34 33.68 16.23
CA ASN A 349 -0.03 34.46 15.06
C ASN A 349 0.31 33.81 13.70
N GLY A 350 0.89 32.59 13.69
CA GLY A 350 1.03 31.76 12.48
C GLY A 350 1.99 32.28 11.39
N THR A 351 2.75 33.35 11.66
CA THR A 351 3.50 34.05 10.59
C THR A 351 4.90 33.50 10.27
N LYS A 352 5.44 32.53 11.04
CA LYS A 352 6.69 31.80 10.74
C LYS A 352 6.87 30.58 11.66
N LYS A 353 7.33 29.44 11.11
CA LYS A 353 7.84 28.27 11.87
C LYS A 353 9.14 28.65 12.61
N THR A 354 9.03 29.41 13.69
CA THR A 354 10.14 29.75 14.57
C THR A 354 9.79 29.34 15.99
N VAL A 355 10.70 28.63 16.65
CA VAL A 355 10.49 28.20 18.03
C VAL A 355 10.32 29.42 18.93
N LEU A 356 9.34 29.40 19.85
CA LEU A 356 9.10 30.50 20.77
C LEU A 356 10.40 30.87 21.54
N PRO A 357 10.78 32.16 21.62
CA PRO A 357 12.02 32.58 22.28
C PRO A 357 12.14 32.14 23.75
N THR A 358 11.01 31.88 24.41
CA THR A 358 10.94 31.50 25.83
C THR A 358 10.99 30.00 26.05
N CYS A 359 10.85 29.17 25.01
CA CYS A 359 10.60 27.73 25.14
C CYS A 359 11.61 27.01 26.04
N ALA A 360 12.92 27.27 25.86
CA ALA A 360 13.95 26.65 26.70
C ALA A 360 13.89 27.10 28.17
N ALA A 361 13.57 28.38 28.41
CA ALA A 361 13.41 28.93 29.75
C ALA A 361 12.17 28.35 30.44
N ASP A 362 11.08 28.17 29.70
CA ASP A 362 9.83 27.58 30.19
C ASP A 362 10.04 26.11 30.58
N ILE A 363 10.73 25.32 29.75
CA ILE A 363 11.11 23.94 30.07
C ILE A 363 12.00 23.90 31.32
N ARG A 364 12.97 24.81 31.46
CA ARG A 364 13.84 24.86 32.65
C ARG A 364 13.08 25.23 33.90
N ALA A 365 12.19 26.21 33.84
CA ALA A 365 11.37 26.61 34.98
C ALA A 365 10.48 25.44 35.42
N HIS A 366 9.81 24.79 34.46
CA HIS A 366 8.92 23.67 34.72
C HIS A 366 9.65 22.46 35.32
N THR A 367 10.77 22.08 34.73
CA THR A 367 11.57 20.94 35.19
C THR A 367 12.42 21.29 36.42
N ARG A 368 12.28 22.49 36.99
CA ARG A 368 13.11 23.00 38.10
C ARG A 368 14.59 22.83 37.81
N ASN A 369 14.98 23.05 36.55
CA ASN A 369 16.34 22.94 36.05
C ASN A 369 16.95 21.53 36.24
N SER A 370 16.10 20.49 36.20
CA SER A 370 16.49 19.09 36.47
C SER A 370 16.36 18.14 35.27
N LEU A 371 15.99 18.64 34.09
CA LEU A 371 15.91 17.84 32.86
C LEU A 371 17.27 17.23 32.48
N ARG A 372 17.34 15.90 32.44
CA ARG A 372 18.57 15.13 32.19
C ARG A 372 18.54 14.25 30.95
N LEU A 373 17.37 13.99 30.38
CA LEU A 373 17.21 13.11 29.21
C LEU A 373 16.38 13.85 28.17
N VAL A 374 16.90 13.92 26.94
CA VAL A 374 16.24 14.59 25.81
C VAL A 374 16.38 13.72 24.56
N LEU A 375 15.27 13.53 23.85
CA LEU A 375 15.21 12.90 22.53
C LEU A 375 14.81 13.98 21.51
N ASP A 376 15.68 14.28 20.55
CA ASP A 376 15.43 15.26 19.48
C ASP A 376 15.10 14.52 18.17
N CYS A 377 13.83 14.61 17.77
CA CYS A 377 13.28 14.00 16.55
C CYS A 377 13.16 14.97 15.38
N ILE A 378 13.52 16.25 15.56
CA ILE A 378 13.49 17.27 14.50
C ILE A 378 14.89 17.44 13.90
N MET A 379 15.93 17.18 14.70
CA MET A 379 17.30 16.92 14.23
C MET A 379 17.96 18.11 13.51
N THR A 380 17.50 19.34 13.78
CA THR A 380 18.14 20.55 13.26
C THR A 380 19.13 21.12 14.28
N THR A 381 20.06 21.96 13.82
CA THR A 381 20.99 22.65 14.73
C THR A 381 20.23 23.54 15.74
N ASP A 382 19.12 24.14 15.31
CA ASP A 382 18.33 25.04 16.16
C ASP A 382 17.53 24.28 17.22
N THR A 383 16.99 23.10 16.89
CA THR A 383 16.32 22.23 17.88
C THR A 383 17.32 21.67 18.88
N MET A 384 18.52 21.29 18.45
CA MET A 384 19.59 20.85 19.35
C MET A 384 20.01 21.98 20.32
N ARG A 385 20.18 23.21 19.84
CA ARG A 385 20.50 24.37 20.70
C ARG A 385 19.44 24.61 21.76
N LEU A 386 18.17 24.52 21.37
CA LEU A 386 17.05 24.65 22.30
C LEU A 386 17.05 23.53 23.34
N CYS A 387 17.23 22.28 22.92
CA CYS A 387 17.35 21.12 23.79
C CYS A 387 18.47 21.32 24.82
N TYR A 388 19.65 21.75 24.38
CA TYR A 388 20.80 22.03 25.25
C TYR A 388 20.55 23.19 26.22
N ALA A 389 19.85 24.23 25.75
CA ALA A 389 19.45 25.36 26.57
C ALA A 389 18.36 24.98 27.59
N ALA A 390 17.55 23.96 27.31
CA ALA A 390 16.49 23.45 28.19
C ALA A 390 17.01 22.47 29.25
N MET A 391 18.14 21.78 29.00
CA MET A 391 18.70 20.79 29.92
C MET A 391 19.27 21.43 31.21
N GLY A 392 19.11 20.71 32.32
CA GLY A 392 19.54 21.15 33.64
C GLY A 392 21.05 21.39 33.75
N ARG A 393 21.47 22.17 34.76
CA ARG A 393 22.89 22.53 34.97
C ARG A 393 23.84 21.33 35.13
N ALA A 394 23.33 20.21 35.64
CA ALA A 394 24.10 19.00 35.89
C ALA A 394 24.39 18.19 34.61
N GLY A 395 23.91 18.66 33.45
CA GLY A 395 24.04 17.94 32.20
C GLY A 395 23.09 16.74 32.13
N GLY A 396 23.43 15.76 31.30
CA GLY A 396 22.53 14.64 31.01
C GLY A 396 22.86 13.94 29.69
N ARG A 397 21.92 13.17 29.17
CA ARG A 397 22.01 12.57 27.83
C ARG A 397 21.07 13.28 26.86
N TYR A 398 21.61 13.61 25.71
CA TYR A 398 20.87 14.07 24.55
C TYR A 398 20.98 12.97 23.50
N VAL A 399 19.86 12.57 22.90
CA VAL A 399 19.86 11.58 21.81
C VAL A 399 19.16 12.19 20.61
N ALA A 400 19.84 12.27 19.47
CA ALA A 400 19.21 12.61 18.19
C ALA A 400 18.89 11.34 17.41
N LEU A 401 18.01 11.43 16.41
CA LEU A 401 17.84 10.33 15.47
C LEU A 401 19.05 10.29 14.50
N GLU A 402 19.44 11.41 13.89
CA GLU A 402 20.57 11.55 12.95
C GLU A 402 21.85 12.11 13.58
N PRO A 403 22.99 12.17 12.86
CA PRO A 403 24.21 12.83 13.35
C PRO A 403 23.92 14.24 13.85
N TYR A 404 24.34 14.54 15.07
CA TYR A 404 24.12 15.83 15.71
C TYR A 404 25.23 16.84 15.35
N SER A 405 24.98 18.13 15.57
CA SER A 405 26.00 19.16 15.37
C SER A 405 27.09 19.09 16.44
N GLU A 406 28.31 18.73 16.04
CA GLU A 406 29.48 18.72 16.95
C GLU A 406 29.74 20.10 17.57
N ALA A 407 29.50 21.17 16.81
CA ALA A 407 29.65 22.54 17.28
C ALA A 407 28.72 22.86 18.45
N VAL A 408 27.48 22.35 18.42
CA VAL A 408 26.52 22.51 19.53
C VAL A 408 26.87 21.57 20.68
N ALA A 409 27.25 20.32 20.39
CA ALA A 409 27.71 19.37 21.41
C ALA A 409 28.87 19.92 22.26
N ALA A 410 29.83 20.59 21.62
CA ALA A 410 30.97 21.20 22.28
C ALA A 410 30.61 22.34 23.25
N THR A 411 29.41 22.93 23.14
CA THR A 411 29.00 24.05 24.02
C THR A 411 28.76 23.62 25.47
N ARG A 412 28.49 22.33 25.72
CA ARG A 412 28.23 21.80 27.06
C ARG A 412 28.81 20.41 27.25
N ALA A 413 30.08 20.34 27.68
CA ALA A 413 30.77 19.07 27.95
C ALA A 413 30.09 18.15 29.00
N VAL A 414 29.20 18.69 29.84
CA VAL A 414 28.42 17.91 30.81
C VAL A 414 27.21 17.19 30.20
N VAL A 415 26.82 17.53 28.97
CA VAL A 415 25.81 16.82 28.19
C VAL A 415 26.53 15.78 27.34
N ARG A 416 26.09 14.53 27.41
CA ARG A 416 26.57 13.43 26.58
C ARG A 416 25.60 13.28 25.39
N PRO A 417 25.92 13.82 24.21
CA PRO A 417 25.14 13.55 23.03
C PRO A 417 25.39 12.13 22.53
N ASP A 418 24.35 11.56 21.95
CA ASP A 418 24.37 10.31 21.24
C ASP A 418 23.37 10.41 20.08
N TRP A 419 23.39 9.45 19.17
CA TRP A 419 22.43 9.41 18.08
C TRP A 419 22.18 7.97 17.64
N ILE A 420 21.01 7.74 17.03
CA ILE A 420 20.50 6.38 16.80
C ILE A 420 20.90 5.84 15.42
N LEU A 421 20.98 6.70 14.41
CA LEU A 421 21.09 6.30 13.00
C LEU A 421 22.53 6.20 12.48
N ASP A 422 23.46 5.64 13.25
CA ASP A 422 24.88 5.55 12.87
C ASP A 422 25.20 4.47 11.84
N PRO A 423 25.53 4.83 10.57
CA PRO A 423 25.85 3.85 9.53
C PRO A 423 27.08 3.00 9.86
N GLU A 424 27.98 3.46 10.73
CA GLU A 424 29.21 2.76 11.10
C GLU A 424 29.08 1.95 12.42
N ARG A 425 28.10 2.25 13.28
CA ARG A 425 27.92 1.59 14.60
C ARG A 425 26.88 0.48 14.66
N THR A 426 26.28 0.06 13.55
CA THR A 426 25.32 -1.07 13.55
C THR A 426 25.94 -2.43 13.95
N TRP A 427 27.24 -2.50 14.27
CA TRP A 427 27.95 -3.77 14.45
C TRP A 427 28.55 -4.09 15.82
N ASP A 428 28.57 -3.19 16.82
CA ASP A 428 29.07 -3.56 18.15
C ASP A 428 28.01 -3.46 19.25
N GLY A 429 27.80 -4.61 19.90
CA GLY A 429 26.72 -4.89 20.83
C GLY A 429 26.55 -3.88 21.98
N LEU A 430 25.28 -3.63 22.32
CA LEU A 430 24.91 -2.95 23.56
C LEU A 430 25.13 -3.91 24.73
N HIS A 431 26.32 -3.88 25.34
CA HIS A 431 26.56 -4.51 26.63
C HIS A 431 25.98 -3.64 27.74
N LEU A 432 24.86 -4.08 28.32
CA LEU A 432 24.39 -3.62 29.62
C LEU A 432 24.88 -4.63 30.66
N THR A 433 25.90 -4.28 31.43
CA THR A 433 26.22 -4.96 32.69
C THR A 433 25.49 -4.27 33.86
N ALA A 434 25.17 -5.07 34.87
CA ALA A 434 24.19 -4.84 35.94
C ALA A 434 24.34 -3.53 36.75
#